data_AF-A0A931Q281-F1
#
_entry.id   AF-A0A931Q281-F1
#
_cell.length_a   1.000
_cell.length_b   1.000
_cell.length_c   1.000
_cell.angle_alpha   90.00
_cell.angle_beta   90.00
_cell.angle_gamma   90.00
#
_symmetry.space_group_name_H-M   'P 1'
#
loop_
_entity.id
_entity.type
_entity.pdbx_description
1 polymer ?
#
loop_
_entity_poly.entity_id
_entity_poly.type
_entity_poly.pdbx_seq_one_letter_code
_entity_poly.pdbx_strand_id
1 'polypeptide(L)' 'GWTIPKFITDAMPFLLNVPGIVWFLIKVYAFMFFYYWVRATLPRYRYDQLMAIGWKILIPLALFNIVLTGLIKIWI' A
#
# COMPACT_ATOMS: atom_id res chain seq x y z
N GLY A 1 -9.68 -7.51 -9.07
CA GLY A 1 -9.54 -6.04 -9.12
C GLY A 1 -10.44 -5.39 -8.08
N TRP A 2 -11.75 -5.56 -8.24
CA TRP A 2 -12.80 -5.14 -7.29
C TRP A 2 -13.31 -6.28 -6.40
N THR A 3 -12.90 -7.50 -6.72
CA THR A 3 -13.23 -8.73 -6.01
C THR A 3 -12.16 -9.07 -5.00
N ILE A 4 -12.64 -9.73 -3.95
CA ILE A 4 -11.90 -10.25 -2.81
C ILE A 4 -10.74 -11.14 -3.30
N PRO A 5 -9.55 -11.12 -2.66
CA PRO A 5 -8.50 -12.09 -2.96
C PRO A 5 -9.08 -13.52 -2.87
N LYS A 6 -8.87 -14.36 -3.90
CA LYS A 6 -9.44 -15.72 -3.96
C LYS A 6 -9.15 -16.55 -2.70
N PHE A 7 -7.96 -16.38 -2.13
CA PHE A 7 -7.57 -16.99 -0.86
C PHE A 7 -8.54 -16.73 0.31
N ILE A 8 -9.20 -15.57 0.37
CA ILE A 8 -10.17 -15.24 1.44
C ILE A 8 -11.57 -15.77 1.10
N THR A 9 -11.97 -15.79 -0.17
CA THR A 9 -13.26 -16.36 -0.59
C THR A 9 -13.31 -17.87 -0.40
N ASP A 10 -12.16 -18.54 -0.53
CA ASP A 10 -12.05 -19.99 -0.37
C ASP A 10 -12.16 -20.41 1.12
N ALA A 11 -11.73 -19.55 2.04
CA ALA A 11 -11.85 -19.79 3.48
C ALA A 11 -13.22 -19.41 4.07
N MET A 12 -13.93 -18.46 3.46
CA MET A 12 -15.19 -17.89 3.97
C MET A 12 -16.17 -17.62 2.82
N PRO A 13 -16.98 -18.62 2.41
CA PRO A 13 -17.76 -18.56 1.17
C PRO A 13 -18.92 -17.54 1.19
N PHE A 14 -19.38 -17.10 2.37
CA PHE A 14 -20.45 -16.10 2.48
C PHE A 14 -20.03 -14.69 1.99
N LEU A 15 -18.73 -14.43 1.88
CA LEU A 15 -18.19 -13.16 1.40
C LEU A 15 -18.37 -12.95 -0.11
N LEU A 16 -18.74 -13.99 -0.87
CA LEU A 16 -19.03 -13.89 -2.30
C LEU A 16 -20.23 -12.99 -2.62
N ASN A 17 -21.20 -12.92 -1.69
CA ASN A 17 -22.42 -12.12 -1.86
C ASN A 17 -22.23 -10.64 -1.50
N VAL A 18 -21.07 -10.26 -0.96
CA VAL A 18 -20.78 -8.88 -0.58
C VAL A 18 -20.36 -8.09 -1.82
N PRO A 19 -21.05 -6.98 -2.17
CA PRO A 19 -20.68 -6.18 -3.33
C PRO A 19 -19.24 -5.63 -3.20
N GLY A 20 -18.48 -5.63 -4.29
CA GLY A 20 -17.09 -5.15 -4.31
C GLY A 20 -16.89 -3.72 -3.81
N ILE A 21 -17.94 -2.90 -3.84
CA ILE A 21 -17.95 -1.53 -3.30
C ILE A 21 -17.73 -1.51 -1.78
N VAL A 22 -18.26 -2.49 -1.04
CA VAL A 22 -18.10 -2.58 0.42
C VAL A 22 -16.63 -2.81 0.77
N TRP A 23 -15.95 -3.66 -0.01
CA TRP A 23 -14.52 -3.91 0.17
C TRP A 23 -13.65 -2.72 -0.19
N PHE A 24 -14.04 -1.95 -1.21
CA PHE A 24 -13.39 -0.67 -1.49
C PHE A 24 -13.54 0.29 -0.31
N LEU A 25 -14.75 0.45 0.22
CA LEU A 25 -15.02 1.29 1.38
C LEU A 25 -14.21 0.85 2.61
N ILE A 26 -14.15 -0.45 2.91
CA ILE A 26 -13.36 -0.98 4.04
C ILE A 26 -11.88 -0.59 3.90
N LYS A 27 -11.29 -0.76 2.71
CA LYS A 27 -9.89 -0.37 2.47
C LYS A 27 -9.70 1.14 2.66
N VAL A 28 -10.63 1.95 2.15
CA VAL A 28 -10.59 3.41 2.30
C VAL A 28 -10.66 3.82 3.76
N TYR A 29 -11.58 3.26 4.54
CA TYR A 29 -11.67 3.51 5.99
C TYR A 29 -10.42 3.07 6.74
N ALA A 30 -9.82 1.93 6.37
CA ALA A 30 -8.57 1.47 6.96
C ALA A 30 -7.41 2.45 6.70
N PHE A 31 -7.27 2.94 5.46
CA PHE A 31 -6.26 3.96 5.14
C PHE A 31 -6.53 5.30 5.83
N MET A 32 -7.80 5.72 5.93
CA MET A 32 -8.17 6.94 6.64
C MET A 32 -7.86 6.86 8.13
N PHE A 33 -8.19 5.72 8.76
CA PHE A 33 -7.84 5.44 10.15
C PHE A 33 -6.31 5.43 10.34
N PHE A 34 -5.57 4.78 9.44
CA PHE A 34 -4.11 4.77 9.48
C PHE A 34 -3.53 6.19 9.43
N TYR A 35 -4.00 7.05 8.53
CA TYR A 35 -3.54 8.44 8.45
C TYR A 35 -3.83 9.23 9.73
N TYR A 36 -5.03 9.06 10.29
CA TYR A 36 -5.39 9.69 11.56
C TYR A 36 -4.47 9.21 12.69
N TRP A 37 -4.21 7.91 12.74
CA TRP A 37 -3.35 7.29 13.75
C TRP A 37 -1.88 7.72 13.62
N VAL A 38 -1.36 7.82 12.39
CA VAL A 38 0.00 8.31 12.11
C VAL A 38 0.17 9.76 12.58
N ARG A 39 -0.83 10.61 12.34
CA ARG A 39 -0.81 12.00 12.86
C ARG A 39 -0.83 12.05 14.38
N ALA A 40 -1.54 11.12 15.03
CA ALA A 40 -1.62 11.05 16.48
C ALA A 40 -0.34 10.51 17.12
N THR A 41 0.39 9.61 16.45
CA THR A 41 1.58 8.93 17.00
C THR A 41 2.90 9.62 16.67
N LEU A 42 3.01 10.34 15.56
CA LEU A 42 4.27 10.98 15.16
C LEU A 42 4.44 12.39 15.78
N PRO A 43 5.42 12.60 16.67
CA PRO A 43 5.84 13.93 17.08
C PRO A 43 6.51 14.67 15.90
N ARG A 44 6.28 15.99 15.79
CA ARG A 44 6.69 16.84 14.64
C ARG A 44 8.08 16.48 14.09
N TYR A 45 8.12 16.02 12.85
CA TYR A 45 9.36 15.71 12.13
C TYR A 45 9.92 16.96 11.44
N ARG A 46 11.25 17.15 11.44
CA ARG A 46 11.88 18.30 10.78
C ARG A 46 11.93 18.07 9.26
N TYR A 47 11.69 19.13 8.48
CA TYR A 47 11.70 19.08 7.01
C TYR A 47 13.02 18.52 6.45
N ASP A 48 14.16 18.85 7.06
CA ASP A 48 15.46 18.37 6.61
C ASP A 48 15.62 16.84 6.75
N GLN A 49 15.04 16.26 7.80
CA GLN A 49 15.09 14.82 8.04
C GLN A 49 14.18 14.08 7.05
N LEU A 50 13.02 14.66 6.74
CA LEU A 50 12.12 14.12 5.70
C LEU A 50 12.80 14.15 4.33
N MET A 51 13.45 15.27 3.99
CA MET A 51 14.16 15.42 2.72
C MET A 51 15.35 14.46 2.64
N ALA A 52 16.09 14.25 3.73
CA ALA A 52 17.17 13.28 3.77
C ALA A 52 16.68 11.85 3.51
N ILE A 53 15.54 11.42 4.10
CA ILE A 53 14.97 10.09 3.86
C ILE A 53 14.46 9.97 2.42
N GLY A 54 13.76 11.00 1.92
CA GLY A 54 13.30 11.09 0.54
C GLY A 54 14.43 10.91 -0.47
N TRP A 55 15.45 11.76 -0.38
CA TRP A 55 16.51 11.82 -1.37
C TRP A 55 17.56 10.72 -1.21
N LYS A 56 17.89 10.30 0.01
CA LYS A 56 18.94 9.29 0.22
C LYS A 56 18.44 7.86 0.16
N ILE A 57 17.17 7.60 0.49
CA ILE A 57 16.65 6.23 0.63
C ILE A 57 15.53 5.96 -0.38
N LEU A 58 14.51 6.82 -0.45
CA LEU A 58 13.33 6.55 -1.29
C LEU A 58 13.65 6.62 -2.79
N ILE A 59 14.40 7.64 -3.25
CA ILE A 59 14.73 7.80 -4.67
C ILE A 59 15.63 6.66 -5.19
N PRO A 60 16.75 6.31 -4.53
CA PRO A 60 17.58 5.19 -5.00
C PRO A 60 16.83 3.86 -4.98
N LEU A 61 15.98 3.62 -3.98
CA LEU A 61 15.18 2.41 -3.87
C LEU A 61 14.12 2.32 -4.99
N ALA A 62 13.48 3.44 -5.35
CA ALA A 62 12.53 3.48 -6.45
C ALA A 62 13.21 3.20 -7.80
N LEU A 63 14.38 3.81 -8.05
CA LEU A 63 15.20 3.55 -9.24
C LEU A 63 15.62 2.09 -9.32
N PHE A 64 16.07 1.51 -8.21
CA PHE A 64 16.43 0.10 -8.13
C PHE A 64 15.25 -0.82 -8.48
N ASN A 65 14.04 -0.53 -7.96
CA ASN A 65 12.83 -1.30 -8.29
C ASN A 65 12.48 -1.22 -9.78
N ILE A 66 12.62 -0.04 -10.42
CA ILE A 66 12.36 0.12 -11.86
C ILE A 66 13.33 -0.72 -12.68
N VAL A 67 14.63 -0.68 -12.36
CA VAL A 67 15.64 -1.47 -13.07
C VAL A 67 15.37 -2.97 -12.86
N LEU A 68 15.10 -3.39 -11.62
CA LEU A 68 14.84 -4.79 -11.28
C LEU A 68 13.60 -5.32 -12.01
N THR A 69 12.48 -4.58 -12.00
CA THR A 69 11.25 -4.99 -12.69
C THR A 69 11.41 -5.01 -14.20
N GLY A 70 12.20 -4.10 -14.78
CA GLY A 70 12.57 -4.12 -16.19
C GLY A 70 13.38 -5.36 -16.57
N LEU A 71 14.41 -5.70 -15.79
CA LEU A 71 15.23 -6.89 -15.99
C LEU A 71 14.41 -8.18 -15.89
N ILE A 72 13.56 -8.30 -14.86
CA ILE A 72 12.68 -9.46 -14.67
C ILE A 72 11.77 -9.63 -15.89
N LYS A 73 11.17 -8.54 -16.40
CA LYS A 73 10.26 -8.60 -17.55
C LYS A 73 10.95 -8.92 -18.87
N ILE A 74 12.24 -8.62 -19.01
CA ILE A 74 13.04 -8.99 -20.20
C ILE A 74 13.41 -10.48 -20.15
N TRP A 75 13.67 -11.01 -18.96
CA TRP A 75 14.13 -12.37 -18.77
C TRP A 75 13.01 -13.42 -18.77
N ILE A 76 11.80 -13.03 -18.37
CA ILE A 76 10.55 -13.81 -18.48
C ILE A 76 9.92 -13.66 -19.87
#